data_AF-A0A7C4RMC2-F1
#
_entry.id   AF-A0A7C4RMC2-F1
#
_cell.length_a   1.000
_cell.length_b   1.000
_cell.length_c   1.000
_cell.angle_alpha   90.00
_cell.angle_beta   90.00
_cell.angle_gamma   90.00
#
_symmetry.space_group_name_H-M   'P 1'
#
loop_
_entity.id
_entity.type
_entity.pdbx_description
1 polymer ?
#
loop_
_entity_poly.entity_id
_entity_poly.type
_entity_poly.pdbx_seq_one_letter_code
_entity_poly.pdbx_strand_id
1 'polypeptide(L)'
;MYLKNWSFPEEQIIRLNESATYSIKVELIYSLTHSVRLRTDYIPELPGETLLVPYEDNPTFNSTLTVTPTKLTKPGTYIIRITGVGGGRIYYTGAFLTITDTPAATLITLRESGHKLYLHVYDSFGRHIGLTQSGQVGNKISGAQYFDLGNWIAIVLPPEIIEFRYIVDGKYMQESIQNYTLTIFALRGGVFSKVVSSTIIERGRMEEHHITTY
;
A
#
# COMPACT_ATOMS: atom_id res chain seq x y z
N MET A 1 -7.24 0.64 41.06
CA MET A 1 -7.59 -0.01 39.77
C MET A 1 -6.96 0.81 38.69
N TYR A 2 -5.98 0.24 38.01
CA TYR A 2 -5.31 0.88 36.90
C TYR A 2 -5.54 -0.03 35.70
N LEU A 3 -5.74 0.54 34.52
CA LEU A 3 -5.39 -0.08 33.26
C LEU A 3 -4.21 0.76 32.79
N LYS A 4 -3.02 0.20 32.72
CA LYS A 4 -1.85 0.92 32.24
C LYS A 4 -1.28 0.08 31.12
N ASN A 5 -1.13 0.70 29.95
CA ASN A 5 -0.53 0.19 28.71
C ASN A 5 -1.44 -0.63 27.80
N TRP A 6 -2.38 0.05 27.14
CA TRP A 6 -2.87 -0.42 25.83
C TRP A 6 -1.79 -0.06 24.81
N SER A 7 -1.12 -1.05 24.21
CA SER A 7 -0.29 -0.82 23.02
C SER A 7 -1.20 -0.80 21.80
N PHE A 8 -1.41 0.38 21.23
CA PHE A 8 -2.27 0.59 20.07
C PHE A 8 -1.40 1.21 18.96
N PRO A 9 -1.52 0.81 17.68
CA PRO A 9 -0.98 1.67 16.63
C PRO A 9 -1.81 2.96 16.65
N GLU A 10 -1.20 4.07 17.04
CA GLU A 10 -1.88 5.36 17.26
C GLU A 10 -2.65 5.85 16.01
N GLU A 11 -2.23 5.38 14.83
CA GLU A 11 -2.80 5.74 13.55
C GLU A 11 -2.70 4.59 12.54
N GLN A 12 -3.72 4.45 11.69
CA GLN A 12 -3.66 3.68 10.45
C GLN A 12 -4.27 4.48 9.30
N ILE A 13 -3.77 4.21 8.10
CA ILE A 13 -4.29 4.77 6.85
C ILE A 13 -4.61 3.59 5.94
N ILE A 14 -5.85 3.51 5.47
CA ILE A 14 -6.32 2.47 4.55
C ILE A 14 -7.07 3.08 3.37
N ARG A 15 -7.12 2.36 2.25
CA ARG A 15 -7.97 2.72 1.10
C ARG A 15 -9.38 2.21 1.26
N LEU A 16 -10.30 2.77 0.47
CA LEU A 16 -11.63 2.19 0.29
C LEU A 16 -11.49 0.73 -0.18
N ASN A 17 -12.16 -0.21 0.51
CA ASN A 17 -12.12 -1.68 0.32
C ASN A 17 -10.92 -2.43 0.95
N GLU A 18 -10.02 -1.76 1.65
CA GLU A 18 -9.03 -2.43 2.52
C GLU A 18 -9.61 -2.60 3.94
N SER A 19 -9.04 -3.49 4.75
CA SER A 19 -9.42 -3.62 6.17
C SER A 19 -8.28 -3.20 7.08
N ALA A 20 -8.61 -2.48 8.15
CA ALA A 20 -7.67 -2.13 9.21
C ALA A 20 -7.77 -3.17 10.35
N THR A 21 -6.63 -3.50 10.96
CA THR A 21 -6.59 -4.37 12.14
C THR A 21 -5.78 -3.76 13.27
N TYR A 22 -6.35 -3.78 14.48
CA TYR A 22 -5.72 -3.25 15.69
C TYR A 22 -5.61 -4.34 16.74
N SER A 23 -4.43 -4.45 17.36
CA SER A 23 -4.23 -5.32 18.53
C SER A 23 -4.55 -4.55 19.80
N ILE A 24 -5.39 -5.16 20.65
CA ILE A 24 -5.83 -4.63 21.94
C ILE A 24 -5.27 -5.56 23.01
N LYS A 25 -4.50 -5.02 23.95
CA LYS A 25 -4.06 -5.76 25.13
C LYS A 25 -4.82 -5.28 26.36
N VAL A 26 -5.51 -6.20 27.02
CA VAL A 26 -6.22 -5.93 28.28
C VAL A 26 -5.46 -6.60 29.41
N GLU A 27 -4.84 -5.81 30.28
CA GLU A 27 -4.00 -6.31 31.38
C GLU A 27 -4.73 -6.28 32.73
N LEU A 28 -4.58 -7.36 33.50
CA LEU A 28 -5.00 -7.44 34.89
C LEU A 28 -3.97 -6.75 35.79
N ILE A 29 -4.42 -5.87 36.69
CA ILE A 29 -3.54 -5.15 37.63
C ILE A 29 -3.72 -5.58 39.09
N TYR A 30 -4.81 -6.28 39.44
CA TYR A 30 -5.08 -6.80 40.80
C TYR A 30 -5.71 -8.19 40.75
N SER A 31 -5.62 -8.96 41.85
CA SER A 31 -5.85 -10.41 41.92
C SER A 31 -7.30 -10.92 41.74
N LEU A 32 -8.29 -10.04 41.56
CA LEU A 32 -9.69 -10.43 41.33
C LEU A 32 -10.09 -10.14 39.88
N THR A 33 -10.29 -11.21 39.10
CA THR A 33 -10.68 -11.13 37.69
C THR A 33 -12.20 -11.08 37.56
N HIS A 34 -12.70 -10.03 36.93
CA HIS A 34 -14.06 -9.99 36.40
C HIS A 34 -13.97 -9.93 34.88
N SER A 35 -14.95 -10.52 34.20
CA SER A 35 -15.04 -10.45 32.73
C SER A 35 -15.06 -8.99 32.28
N VAL A 36 -14.26 -8.67 31.25
CA VAL A 36 -14.21 -7.36 30.61
C VAL A 36 -14.80 -7.48 29.22
N ARG A 37 -15.87 -6.74 28.97
CA ARG A 37 -16.51 -6.62 27.66
C ARG A 37 -16.02 -5.38 26.93
N LEU A 38 -15.57 -5.56 25.70
CA LEU A 38 -15.09 -4.52 24.80
C LEU A 38 -16.22 -4.05 23.86
N ARG A 39 -16.23 -2.76 23.53
CA ARG A 39 -17.12 -2.13 22.56
C ARG A 39 -16.36 -1.07 21.78
N THR A 40 -16.80 -0.78 20.56
CA THR A 40 -16.22 0.28 19.72
C THR A 40 -17.27 1.28 19.29
N ASP A 41 -16.94 2.56 19.40
CA ASP A 41 -17.70 3.67 18.82
C ASP A 41 -16.78 4.47 17.90
N TYR A 42 -17.36 5.25 16.99
CA TYR A 42 -16.63 6.05 16.00
C TYR A 42 -17.17 7.47 15.95
N ILE A 43 -16.29 8.42 15.68
CA ILE A 43 -16.63 9.82 15.46
C ILE A 43 -16.01 10.22 14.10
N PRO A 44 -16.76 10.80 13.14
CA PRO A 44 -18.16 11.27 13.24
C PRO A 44 -19.26 10.20 13.02
N GLU A 45 -19.02 9.17 12.20
CA GLU A 45 -19.93 8.03 11.99
C GLU A 45 -19.11 6.74 11.85
N LEU A 46 -19.76 5.57 12.00
CA LEU A 46 -19.11 4.27 11.81
C LEU A 46 -18.53 4.17 10.38
N PRO A 47 -17.22 3.92 10.23
CA PRO A 47 -16.60 3.80 8.92
C PRO A 47 -17.01 2.51 8.19
N GLY A 48 -17.79 1.62 8.79
CA GLY A 48 -18.22 0.37 8.18
C GLY A 48 -18.51 -0.72 9.21
N GLU A 49 -18.23 -1.96 8.84
CA GLU A 49 -18.39 -3.13 9.73
C GLU A 49 -17.19 -3.28 10.67
N THR A 50 -17.46 -3.74 11.90
CA THR A 50 -16.42 -3.90 12.92
C THR A 50 -16.55 -5.24 13.62
N LEU A 51 -15.42 -5.85 13.94
CA LEU A 51 -15.35 -7.16 14.59
C LEU A 51 -14.28 -7.15 15.68
N LEU A 52 -14.64 -7.59 16.89
CA LEU A 52 -13.74 -7.77 18.03
C LEU A 52 -13.62 -9.26 18.37
N VAL A 53 -12.39 -9.78 18.44
CA VAL A 53 -12.14 -11.19 18.76
C VAL A 53 -10.97 -11.33 19.76
N PRO A 54 -11.22 -11.81 21.00
CA PRO A 54 -12.53 -11.93 21.64
C PRO A 54 -13.06 -10.55 22.06
N TYR A 55 -14.37 -10.35 21.96
CA TYR A 55 -15.01 -9.12 22.45
C TYR A 55 -15.22 -9.13 23.99
N GLU A 56 -15.05 -10.27 24.64
CA GLU A 56 -15.20 -10.42 26.08
C GLU A 56 -14.31 -11.56 26.60
N ASP A 57 -13.55 -11.30 27.65
CA ASP A 57 -12.78 -12.31 28.37
C ASP A 57 -12.35 -11.81 29.77
N ASN A 58 -11.79 -12.69 30.60
CA ASN A 58 -11.15 -12.31 31.86
C ASN A 58 -9.73 -11.78 31.59
N PRO A 59 -9.35 -10.61 32.13
CA PRO A 59 -7.97 -10.13 32.04
C PRO A 59 -7.00 -11.11 32.72
N THR A 60 -5.79 -11.33 32.19
CA THR A 60 -5.15 -10.66 31.03
C THR A 60 -5.45 -11.38 29.71
N PHE A 61 -5.88 -10.63 28.68
CA PHE A 61 -6.11 -11.19 27.33
C PHE A 61 -5.77 -10.19 26.21
N ASN A 62 -5.63 -10.71 24.99
CA ASN A 62 -5.50 -9.92 23.78
C ASN A 62 -6.78 -10.03 22.94
N SER A 63 -7.21 -8.93 22.34
CA SER A 63 -8.27 -8.88 21.34
C SER A 63 -7.77 -8.24 20.06
N THR A 64 -8.33 -8.64 18.93
CA THR A 64 -8.13 -7.98 17.64
C THR A 64 -9.40 -7.25 17.25
N LEU A 65 -9.29 -5.97 16.91
CA LEU A 65 -10.34 -5.20 16.25
C LEU A 65 -10.06 -5.18 14.75
N THR A 66 -11.01 -5.65 13.95
CA THR A 66 -11.01 -5.50 12.49
C THR A 66 -12.05 -4.47 12.09
N VAL A 67 -11.67 -3.53 11.23
CA VAL A 67 -12.55 -2.50 10.66
C VAL A 67 -12.57 -2.65 9.15
N THR A 68 -13.76 -2.84 8.59
CA THR A 68 -13.97 -3.05 7.16
C THR A 68 -14.87 -1.94 6.61
N PRO A 69 -14.31 -0.94 5.92
CA PRO A 69 -15.09 0.07 5.24
C PRO A 69 -16.02 -0.53 4.19
N THR A 70 -17.20 0.08 4.04
CA THR A 70 -18.13 -0.24 2.97
C THR A 70 -17.87 0.66 1.76
N LYS A 71 -18.48 0.35 0.62
CA LYS A 71 -18.44 1.23 -0.57
C LYS A 71 -19.08 2.61 -0.35
N LEU A 72 -19.89 2.77 0.72
CA LEU A 72 -20.53 4.04 1.07
C LEU A 72 -19.71 4.86 2.06
N THR A 73 -18.65 4.28 2.61
CA THR A 73 -17.80 4.97 3.58
C THR A 73 -17.12 6.15 2.92
N LYS A 74 -17.32 7.33 3.50
CA LYS A 74 -16.71 8.56 2.99
C LYS A 74 -15.21 8.59 3.35
N PRO A 75 -14.34 9.08 2.46
CA PRO A 75 -12.97 9.38 2.83
C PRO A 75 -12.92 10.41 3.95
N GLY A 76 -11.97 10.25 4.86
CA GLY A 76 -11.78 11.12 6.01
C GLY A 76 -11.06 10.43 7.17
N THR A 77 -10.78 11.19 8.21
CA THR A 77 -10.19 10.66 9.45
C THR A 77 -11.29 10.41 10.46
N TYR A 78 -11.28 9.20 11.01
CA TYR A 78 -12.20 8.68 12.00
C TYR A 78 -11.45 8.47 13.31
N ILE A 79 -12.07 8.84 14.42
CA ILE A 79 -11.59 8.50 15.75
C ILE A 79 -12.30 7.23 16.19
N ILE A 80 -11.54 6.15 16.38
CA ILE A 80 -12.02 4.90 16.96
C ILE A 80 -11.91 5.03 18.47
N ARG A 81 -13.03 4.92 19.19
CA ARG A 81 -13.04 4.83 20.65
C ARG A 81 -13.37 3.41 21.07
N ILE A 82 -12.46 2.78 21.82
CA ILE A 82 -12.71 1.47 22.42
C ILE A 82 -13.06 1.65 23.88
N THR A 83 -14.17 1.03 24.29
CA THR A 83 -14.67 1.04 25.67
C THR A 83 -14.57 -0.36 26.27
N GLY A 84 -13.87 -0.49 27.38
CA GLY A 84 -13.86 -1.72 28.20
C GLY A 84 -14.71 -1.55 29.45
N VAL A 85 -15.64 -2.49 29.69
CA VAL A 85 -16.52 -2.49 30.87
C VAL A 85 -16.36 -3.81 31.63
N GLY A 86 -16.02 -3.74 32.91
CA GLY A 86 -15.86 -4.91 33.78
C GLY A 86 -15.61 -4.51 35.24
N GLY A 87 -16.03 -5.36 36.18
CA GLY A 87 -15.83 -5.11 37.62
C GLY A 87 -16.40 -3.78 38.14
N GLY A 88 -17.51 -3.30 37.54
CA GLY A 88 -18.16 -2.04 37.90
C GLY A 88 -17.42 -0.77 37.43
N ARG A 89 -16.44 -0.88 36.53
CA ARG A 89 -15.73 0.28 35.95
C ARG A 89 -15.79 0.30 34.44
N ILE A 90 -15.52 1.49 33.90
CA ILE A 90 -15.50 1.78 32.47
C ILE A 90 -14.17 2.45 32.14
N TYR A 91 -13.54 2.03 31.04
CA TYR A 91 -12.30 2.57 30.52
C TYR A 91 -12.39 2.84 29.02
N TYR A 92 -11.64 3.83 28.55
CA TYR A 92 -11.62 4.24 27.16
C TYR A 92 -10.20 4.32 26.64
N THR A 93 -10.02 3.94 25.38
CA THR A 93 -8.84 4.31 24.57
C THR A 93 -9.29 4.80 23.19
N GLY A 94 -8.41 5.51 22.50
CA GLY A 94 -8.68 6.09 21.19
C GLY A 94 -7.61 5.73 20.16
N ALA A 95 -7.97 5.78 18.87
CA ALA A 95 -7.03 5.71 17.76
C ALA A 95 -7.56 6.39 16.51
N PHE A 96 -6.64 6.75 15.61
CA PHE A 96 -6.99 7.35 14.33
C PHE A 96 -7.05 6.31 13.21
N LEU A 97 -8.10 6.39 12.40
CA LEU A 97 -8.24 5.66 11.15
C LEU A 97 -8.51 6.66 10.03
N THR A 98 -7.56 6.83 9.13
CA THR A 98 -7.77 7.63 7.92
C THR A 98 -8.17 6.72 6.77
N ILE A 99 -9.35 6.95 6.21
CA ILE A 99 -9.83 6.28 5.01
C ILE A 99 -9.63 7.21 3.84
N THR A 100 -8.95 6.75 2.81
CA THR A 100 -8.67 7.54 1.61
C THR A 100 -9.29 6.90 0.37
N ASP A 101 -9.90 7.72 -0.47
CA ASP A 101 -10.24 7.39 -1.86
C ASP A 101 -9.28 8.08 -2.83
N THR A 102 -8.10 8.50 -2.33
CA THR A 102 -7.11 9.13 -3.19
C THR A 102 -6.61 8.10 -4.20
N PRO A 103 -6.67 8.43 -5.50
CA PRO A 103 -6.14 7.54 -6.52
C PRO A 103 -4.65 7.34 -6.27
N ALA A 104 -4.23 6.09 -6.32
CA ALA A 104 -2.82 5.75 -6.36
C ALA A 104 -2.55 5.05 -7.68
N ALA A 105 -1.51 5.50 -8.37
CA ALA A 105 -1.07 4.88 -9.62
C ALA A 105 0.41 5.20 -9.83
N THR A 106 1.16 4.24 -10.36
CA THR A 106 2.49 4.50 -10.91
C THR A 106 2.47 4.16 -12.39
N LEU A 107 2.75 5.14 -13.23
CA LEU A 107 2.88 5.00 -14.68
C LEU A 107 4.34 5.24 -15.04
N ILE A 108 4.97 4.24 -15.64
CA ILE A 108 6.34 4.31 -16.15
C ILE A 108 6.24 4.30 -17.66
N THR A 109 6.87 5.27 -18.30
CA THR A 109 6.87 5.37 -19.76
C THR A 109 8.29 5.46 -20.28
N LEU A 110 8.56 4.74 -21.36
CA LEU A 110 9.81 4.80 -22.11
C LEU A 110 9.48 5.24 -23.53
N ARG A 111 9.99 6.38 -23.95
CA ARG A 111 9.86 6.89 -25.31
C ARG A 111 11.21 6.86 -25.99
N GLU A 112 11.24 6.35 -27.21
CA GLU A 112 12.45 6.17 -28.00
C GLU A 112 12.21 6.54 -29.48
N SER A 113 13.26 6.47 -30.29
CA SER A 113 13.26 6.90 -31.69
C SER A 113 13.19 5.77 -32.73
N GLY A 114 13.34 4.49 -32.37
CA GLY A 114 13.72 3.41 -33.29
C GLY A 114 13.03 2.05 -33.12
N HIS A 115 12.17 1.87 -32.12
CA HIS A 115 11.47 0.64 -31.75
C HIS A 115 12.39 -0.55 -31.41
N LYS A 116 13.44 -0.34 -30.62
CA LYS A 116 14.43 -1.37 -30.24
C LYS A 116 14.82 -1.39 -28.76
N LEU A 117 14.24 -0.50 -27.95
CA LEU A 117 14.48 -0.51 -26.51
C LEU A 117 13.34 -1.21 -25.80
N TYR A 118 13.68 -1.96 -24.76
CA TYR A 118 12.69 -2.63 -23.93
C TYR A 118 12.75 -2.16 -22.50
N LEU A 119 11.57 -2.09 -21.88
CA LEU A 119 11.41 -1.70 -20.50
C LEU A 119 11.04 -2.94 -19.67
N HIS A 120 11.80 -3.16 -18.62
CA HIS A 120 11.52 -4.19 -17.62
C HIS A 120 11.37 -3.52 -16.27
N VAL A 121 10.41 -3.98 -15.48
CA VAL A 121 10.19 -3.51 -14.11
C VAL A 121 10.12 -4.71 -13.19
N TYR A 122 10.75 -4.59 -12.04
CA TYR A 122 10.73 -5.59 -10.99
C TYR A 122 10.33 -4.94 -9.66
N ASP A 123 9.45 -5.61 -8.92
CA ASP A 123 9.15 -5.20 -7.55
C ASP A 123 10.17 -5.73 -6.53
N SER A 124 9.99 -5.39 -5.27
CA SER A 124 10.85 -5.82 -4.15
C SER A 124 10.88 -7.33 -3.93
N PHE A 125 9.91 -8.08 -4.45
CA PHE A 125 9.88 -9.55 -4.41
C PHE A 125 10.57 -10.19 -5.63
N GLY A 126 11.12 -9.38 -6.54
CA GLY A 126 11.76 -9.83 -7.78
C GLY A 126 10.77 -10.30 -8.85
N ARG A 127 9.46 -10.07 -8.68
CA ARG A 127 8.46 -10.35 -9.72
C ARG A 127 8.64 -9.36 -10.86
N HIS A 128 8.40 -9.78 -12.09
CA HIS A 128 8.75 -9.05 -13.31
C HIS A 128 7.52 -8.65 -14.13
N ILE A 129 7.53 -7.45 -14.70
CA ILE A 129 6.71 -7.08 -15.85
C ILE A 129 7.57 -6.46 -16.96
N GLY A 130 7.30 -6.83 -18.20
CA GLY A 130 7.98 -6.32 -19.39
C GLY A 130 8.12 -7.40 -20.45
N LEU A 131 8.78 -7.08 -21.56
CA LEU A 131 9.09 -8.10 -22.55
C LEU A 131 10.12 -9.09 -21.99
N THR A 132 9.98 -10.35 -22.36
CA THR A 132 10.90 -11.43 -21.99
C THR A 132 11.90 -11.65 -23.12
N GLN A 133 12.92 -12.47 -22.89
CA GLN A 133 13.92 -12.80 -23.90
C GLN A 133 13.33 -13.48 -25.15
N SER A 134 12.14 -14.10 -25.03
CA SER A 134 11.40 -14.70 -26.14
C SER A 134 10.52 -13.69 -26.90
N GLY A 135 10.55 -12.40 -26.53
CA GLY A 135 9.71 -11.36 -27.13
C GLY A 135 8.24 -11.41 -26.70
N GLN A 136 7.90 -12.22 -25.70
CA GLN A 136 6.57 -12.25 -25.10
C GLN A 136 6.50 -11.35 -23.88
N VAL A 137 5.35 -10.73 -23.62
CA VAL A 137 5.14 -9.98 -22.37
C VAL A 137 5.10 -10.98 -21.21
N GLY A 138 6.09 -10.88 -20.32
CA GLY A 138 6.07 -11.55 -19.04
C GLY A 138 5.37 -10.64 -18.03
N ASN A 139 4.35 -11.16 -17.35
CA ASN A 139 3.70 -10.44 -16.26
C ASN A 139 3.54 -11.36 -15.05
N LYS A 140 4.40 -11.16 -14.06
CA LYS A 140 4.39 -11.85 -12.77
C LYS A 140 3.99 -10.92 -11.62
N ILE A 141 3.75 -9.65 -11.89
CA ILE A 141 3.28 -8.67 -10.92
C ILE A 141 1.75 -8.56 -11.07
N SER A 142 1.02 -9.14 -10.12
CA SER A 142 -0.45 -9.13 -10.16
C SER A 142 -0.99 -7.71 -10.29
N GLY A 143 -1.89 -7.47 -11.25
CA GLY A 143 -2.49 -6.16 -11.49
C GLY A 143 -1.65 -5.18 -12.32
N ALA A 144 -0.38 -5.48 -12.58
CA ALA A 144 0.44 -4.66 -13.46
C ALA A 144 0.02 -4.83 -14.92
N GLN A 145 0.18 -3.77 -15.72
CA GLN A 145 -0.19 -3.77 -17.14
C GLN A 145 0.97 -3.23 -17.98
N TYR A 146 1.17 -3.84 -19.14
CA TYR A 146 2.19 -3.47 -20.11
C TYR A 146 1.51 -3.11 -21.43
N PHE A 147 1.90 -1.97 -22.00
CA PHE A 147 1.41 -1.45 -23.26
C PHE A 147 2.59 -1.14 -24.17
N ASP A 148 2.61 -1.80 -25.33
CA ASP A 148 3.51 -1.45 -26.43
C ASP A 148 2.72 -0.62 -27.45
N LEU A 149 3.08 0.64 -27.59
CA LEU A 149 2.46 1.59 -28.51
C LEU A 149 3.40 1.91 -29.68
N GLY A 150 4.32 1.00 -29.97
CA GLY A 150 5.36 1.21 -30.93
C GLY A 150 6.59 1.84 -30.29
N ASN A 151 6.81 3.15 -30.47
CA ASN A 151 8.05 3.82 -30.01
C ASN A 151 7.91 4.34 -28.58
N TRP A 152 6.81 3.95 -27.95
CA TRP A 152 6.42 4.36 -26.64
C TRP A 152 5.91 3.13 -25.91
N ILE A 153 6.61 2.75 -24.85
CA ILE A 153 6.21 1.69 -23.94
C ILE A 153 5.65 2.34 -22.70
N ALA A 154 4.53 1.82 -22.21
CA ALA A 154 3.94 2.23 -20.95
C ALA A 154 3.71 1.02 -20.06
N ILE A 155 4.09 1.15 -18.78
CA ILE A 155 3.84 0.16 -17.74
C ILE A 155 3.07 0.85 -16.63
N VAL A 156 1.91 0.28 -16.28
CA VAL A 156 1.13 0.68 -15.11
C VAL A 156 1.41 -0.32 -14.01
N LEU A 157 1.86 0.17 -12.86
CA LEU A 157 2.03 -0.66 -11.68
C LEU A 157 0.84 -0.52 -10.73
N PRO A 158 0.47 -1.61 -10.04
CA PRO A 158 -0.48 -1.57 -8.95
C PRO A 158 -0.05 -0.57 -7.87
N PRO A 159 -1.02 0.06 -7.19
CA PRO A 159 -0.76 1.13 -6.24
C PRO A 159 -0.05 0.70 -4.95
N GLU A 160 0.00 -0.61 -4.66
CA GLU A 160 0.79 -1.21 -3.57
C GLU A 160 2.29 -1.29 -3.90
N ILE A 161 2.68 -1.19 -5.17
CA ILE A 161 4.09 -1.18 -5.57
C ILE A 161 4.63 0.25 -5.44
N ILE A 162 5.33 0.49 -4.34
CA ILE A 162 5.96 1.78 -4.02
C ILE A 162 7.48 1.76 -4.15
N GLU A 163 8.07 0.56 -4.16
CA GLU A 163 9.49 0.33 -4.36
C GLU A 163 9.66 -0.66 -5.50
N PHE A 164 10.44 -0.26 -6.51
CA PHE A 164 10.70 -1.07 -7.68
C PHE A 164 12.00 -0.65 -8.33
N ARG A 165 12.54 -1.55 -9.14
CA ARG A 165 13.63 -1.24 -10.07
C ARG A 165 13.14 -1.33 -11.49
N TYR A 166 13.65 -0.49 -12.37
CA TYR A 166 13.42 -0.58 -13.80
C TYR A 166 14.74 -0.74 -14.55
N ILE A 167 14.67 -1.45 -15.67
CA ILE A 167 15.80 -1.67 -16.58
C ILE A 167 15.36 -1.24 -17.98
N VAL A 168 16.17 -0.39 -18.60
CA VAL A 168 16.10 -0.10 -20.04
C VAL A 168 17.11 -1.00 -20.74
N ASP A 169 16.62 -1.90 -21.59
CA ASP A 169 17.42 -2.92 -22.28
C ASP A 169 17.63 -2.54 -23.75
N GLY A 170 18.89 -2.32 -24.12
CA GLY A 170 19.36 -2.04 -25.47
C GLY A 170 19.81 -3.26 -26.26
N LYS A 171 19.55 -4.49 -25.79
CA LYS A 171 20.00 -5.74 -26.42
C LYS A 171 19.61 -5.89 -27.89
N TYR A 172 18.43 -5.42 -28.26
CA TYR A 172 17.88 -5.58 -29.61
C TYR A 172 18.00 -4.32 -30.48
N MET A 173 18.73 -3.31 -29.99
CA MET A 173 19.08 -2.12 -30.77
C MET A 173 19.75 -2.50 -32.09
N GLN A 174 19.37 -1.80 -33.14
CA GLN A 174 20.02 -1.89 -34.45
C GLN A 174 21.17 -0.90 -34.53
N GLU A 175 20.93 0.34 -34.09
CA GLU A 175 21.93 1.40 -33.97
C GLU A 175 22.92 1.12 -32.84
N SER A 176 24.14 1.66 -32.95
CA SER A 176 25.17 1.53 -31.90
C SER A 176 24.83 2.32 -30.64
N ILE A 177 24.13 3.45 -30.78
CA ILE A 177 23.71 4.36 -29.71
C ILE A 177 22.30 4.87 -30.02
N GLN A 178 21.48 5.04 -28.98
CA GLN A 178 20.14 5.60 -29.13
C GLN A 178 19.72 6.45 -27.94
N ASN A 179 18.99 7.53 -28.21
CA ASN A 179 18.40 8.38 -27.18
C ASN A 179 17.06 7.81 -26.71
N TYR A 180 16.80 7.91 -25.42
CA TYR A 180 15.48 7.65 -24.86
C TYR A 180 15.13 8.66 -23.77
N THR A 181 13.82 8.79 -23.55
CA THR A 181 13.26 9.51 -22.41
C THR A 181 12.41 8.56 -21.61
N LEU A 182 12.76 8.38 -20.35
CA LEU A 182 11.97 7.66 -19.38
C LEU A 182 11.27 8.66 -18.45
N THR A 183 9.96 8.51 -18.29
CA THR A 183 9.17 9.31 -17.35
C THR A 183 8.41 8.41 -16.42
N ILE A 184 8.58 8.63 -15.11
CA ILE A 184 7.81 8.01 -14.05
C ILE A 184 6.87 9.05 -13.51
N PHE A 185 5.59 8.72 -13.52
CA PHE A 185 4.54 9.47 -12.86
C PHE A 185 4.02 8.62 -11.70
N ALA A 186 4.03 9.18 -10.49
CA ALA A 186 3.36 8.56 -9.36
C ALA A 186 2.38 9.56 -8.74
N LEU A 187 1.15 9.09 -8.57
CA LEU A 187 0.12 9.76 -7.80
C LEU A 187 -0.08 8.96 -6.51
N ARG A 188 -0.01 9.61 -5.36
CA ARG A 188 -0.21 9.01 -4.03
C ARG A 188 -0.87 10.05 -3.13
N GLY A 189 -2.01 9.75 -2.52
CA GLY A 189 -2.61 10.70 -1.58
C GLY A 189 -3.03 12.06 -2.20
N GLY A 190 -3.15 12.15 -3.53
CA GLY A 190 -3.29 13.42 -4.25
C GLY A 190 -1.98 14.17 -4.49
N VAL A 191 -0.85 13.68 -3.96
CA VAL A 191 0.51 14.17 -4.25
C VAL A 191 1.00 13.55 -5.55
N PHE A 192 1.51 14.40 -6.44
CA PHE A 192 2.06 14.01 -7.72
C PHE A 192 3.58 14.14 -7.70
N SER A 193 4.28 13.03 -7.96
CA SER A 193 5.71 13.02 -8.22
C SER A 193 5.99 12.63 -9.66
N LYS A 194 6.96 13.32 -10.27
CA LYS A 194 7.41 13.07 -11.63
C LYS A 194 8.92 12.98 -11.66
N VAL A 195 9.44 11.87 -12.16
CA VAL A 195 10.86 11.71 -12.48
C VAL A 195 10.98 11.64 -14.00
N VAL A 196 11.84 12.47 -14.58
CA VAL A 196 12.18 12.41 -15.99
C VAL A 196 13.67 12.17 -16.10
N SER A 197 14.05 11.14 -16.85
CA SER A 197 15.43 10.87 -17.22
C SER A 197 15.52 10.79 -18.74
N SER A 198 16.38 11.62 -19.33
CA SER A 198 16.67 11.57 -20.77
C SER A 198 18.17 11.28 -20.92
N THR A 199 18.49 10.17 -21.57
CA THR A 199 19.88 9.71 -21.72
C THR A 199 20.06 8.93 -23.02
N ILE A 200 21.29 8.51 -23.26
CA ILE A 200 21.67 7.62 -24.34
C ILE A 200 21.92 6.22 -23.78
N ILE A 201 21.70 5.20 -24.60
CA ILE A 201 22.09 3.83 -24.30
C ILE A 201 22.88 3.27 -25.48
N GLU A 202 23.93 2.50 -25.19
CA GLU A 202 24.69 1.78 -26.20
C GLU A 202 24.05 0.42 -26.49
N ARG A 203 24.17 -0.05 -27.72
CA ARG A 203 23.67 -1.37 -28.13
C ARG A 203 24.21 -2.47 -27.22
N GLY A 204 23.32 -3.34 -26.75
CA GLY A 204 23.68 -4.45 -25.88
C GLY A 204 23.85 -4.08 -24.41
N ARG A 205 23.76 -2.80 -24.03
CA ARG A 205 23.79 -2.36 -22.64
C ARG A 205 22.41 -2.42 -22.00
N MET A 206 22.44 -2.41 -20.67
CA MET A 206 21.27 -2.29 -19.82
C MET A 206 21.55 -1.17 -18.81
N GLU A 207 20.60 -0.27 -18.65
CA GLU A 207 20.64 0.77 -17.63
C GLU A 207 19.61 0.45 -16.55
N GLU A 208 20.06 0.35 -15.30
CA GLU A 208 19.23 -0.07 -14.17
C GLU A 208 19.12 1.04 -13.14
N HIS A 209 17.91 1.26 -12.63
CA HIS A 209 17.64 2.26 -11.61
C HIS A 209 16.65 1.73 -10.57
N HIS A 210 16.88 2.12 -9.31
CA HIS A 210 16.00 1.82 -8.19
C HIS A 210 15.19 3.07 -7.83
N ILE A 211 13.89 2.90 -7.60
CA ILE A 211 12.94 3.98 -7.36
C ILE A 211 12.05 3.65 -6.18
N THR A 212 11.85 4.65 -5.33
CA THR A 212 10.82 4.68 -4.32
C THR A 212 9.89 5.85 -4.60
N THR A 213 8.59 5.59 -4.72
CA THR A 213 7.56 6.61 -4.93
C THR A 213 6.78 6.80 -3.63
N TYR A 214 6.73 8.04 -3.14
CA TYR A 214 5.98 8.45 -1.93
C TYR A 214 4.65 9.11 -2.30
#